data_AF-A0A6L7JGT1-F1
#
_entry.id   AF-A0A6L7JGT1-F1
#
_cell.length_a   1.000
_cell.length_b   1.000
_cell.length_c   1.000
_cell.angle_alpha   90.00
_cell.angle_beta   90.00
_cell.angle_gamma   90.00
#
_symmetry.space_group_name_H-M   'P 1'
#
loop_
_entity.id
_entity.type
_entity.pdbx_description
1 polymer ?
#
loop_
_entity_poly.entity_id
_entity_poly.type
_entity_poly.pdbx_seq_one_letter_code
_entity_poly.pdbx_strand_id
1 'polypeptide(L)'
;MSINAASAAKWYRGYLASKQRYSNEEIERRVAWVDDFCRSVPPARTIDAISVRDVVCYFARRSGNYEKPYEWFTRYQVIETFCDALVEQKFLSDNHLKSIFDDTDVEPFDPQQEPIQIQISSVDWSRSDSVF
;
A
#
# COMPACT_ATOMS: atom_id res chain seq x y z
N MET A 1 -2.06 -12.65 20.08
CA MET A 1 -0.58 -12.60 20.17
C MET A 1 -0.16 -11.46 19.27
N SER A 2 0.41 -10.38 19.81
CA SER A 2 0.76 -9.21 19.02
C SER A 2 2.22 -9.32 18.55
N ILE A 3 2.47 -9.02 17.27
CA ILE A 3 3.79 -9.07 16.63
C ILE A 3 4.14 -7.65 16.15
N ASN A 4 5.40 -7.24 16.37
CA ASN A 4 5.86 -5.96 15.83
C ASN A 4 6.06 -6.02 14.31
N ALA A 5 6.05 -4.86 13.64
CA ALA A 5 6.10 -4.79 12.19
C ALA A 5 7.37 -5.43 11.59
N ALA A 6 8.54 -5.27 12.23
CA ALA A 6 9.80 -5.83 11.76
C ALA A 6 9.82 -7.38 11.81
N SER A 7 9.32 -7.95 12.90
CA SER A 7 9.18 -9.40 13.07
C SER A 7 8.15 -9.97 12.10
N ALA A 8 7.05 -9.25 11.84
CA ALA A 8 6.04 -9.66 10.86
C ALA A 8 6.60 -9.69 9.43
N ALA A 9 7.39 -8.69 9.04
CA ALA A 9 8.05 -8.66 7.73
C ALA A 9 9.05 -9.82 7.57
N LYS A 10 9.87 -10.08 8.60
CA LYS A 10 10.80 -11.22 8.61
C LYS A 10 10.08 -12.56 8.50
N TRP A 11 8.95 -12.71 9.21
CA TRP A 11 8.12 -13.91 9.14
C TRP A 11 7.52 -14.12 7.74
N TYR A 12 7.06 -13.05 7.09
CA TYR A 12 6.42 -13.10 5.78
C TYR A 12 7.33 -13.65 4.67
N ARG A 13 8.64 -13.35 4.71
CA ARG A 13 9.61 -13.96 3.78
C ARG A 13 9.59 -15.49 3.85
N GLY A 14 9.58 -16.05 5.06
CA GLY A 14 9.51 -17.49 5.27
C GLY A 14 8.17 -18.08 4.82
N TYR A 15 7.08 -17.36 5.07
CA TYR A 15 5.73 -17.73 4.61
C TYR A 15 5.67 -17.83 3.08
N LEU A 16 6.14 -16.82 2.34
CA LEU A 16 6.15 -16.83 0.88
C LEU A 16 6.97 -17.99 0.30
N ALA A 17 8.16 -18.23 0.86
CA ALA A 17 9.01 -19.35 0.43
C ALA A 17 8.33 -20.72 0.61
N SER A 18 7.53 -20.88 1.67
CA SER A 18 6.82 -22.14 1.95
C SER A 18 5.63 -22.41 1.01
N LYS A 19 5.06 -21.38 0.38
CA LYS A 19 3.88 -21.53 -0.48
C LYS A 19 4.22 -21.99 -1.91
N GLN A 20 5.48 -21.86 -2.35
CA GLN A 20 5.97 -22.24 -3.69
C GLN A 20 5.13 -21.71 -4.87
N ARG A 21 4.36 -20.62 -4.67
CA ARG A 21 3.48 -20.05 -5.70
C ARG A 21 4.16 -19.01 -6.60
N TYR A 22 5.27 -18.46 -6.13
CA TYR A 22 5.92 -17.30 -6.74
C TYR A 22 7.35 -17.65 -7.14
N SER A 23 7.86 -16.98 -8.17
CA SER A 23 9.28 -17.07 -8.52
C SER A 23 10.14 -16.40 -7.44
N ASN A 24 11.41 -16.77 -7.33
CA ASN A 24 12.32 -16.15 -6.35
C ASN A 24 12.43 -14.63 -6.55
N GLU A 25 12.43 -14.15 -7.79
CA GLU A 25 12.47 -12.72 -8.09
C GLU A 25 11.21 -12.00 -7.59
N GLU A 26 10.04 -12.62 -7.77
CA GLU A 26 8.77 -12.06 -7.30
C GLU A 26 8.70 -12.07 -5.76
N ILE A 27 9.20 -13.13 -5.11
CA ILE A 27 9.29 -13.20 -3.65
C ILE A 27 10.17 -12.06 -3.12
N GLU A 28 11.36 -11.85 -3.67
CA GLU A 28 12.25 -10.77 -3.25
C GLU A 28 11.61 -9.39 -3.44
N ARG A 29 10.91 -9.18 -4.56
CA ARG A 29 10.19 -7.93 -4.82
C ARG A 29 9.07 -7.69 -3.79
N ARG A 30 8.24 -8.71 -3.53
CA ARG A 30 7.15 -8.63 -2.55
C ARG A 30 7.68 -8.36 -1.14
N VAL A 31 8.73 -9.08 -0.74
CA VAL A 31 9.38 -8.89 0.57
C VAL A 31 9.99 -7.50 0.68
N ALA A 32 10.64 -6.99 -0.35
CA ALA A 32 11.20 -5.64 -0.34
C ALA A 32 10.12 -4.58 -0.10
N TRP A 33 8.94 -4.72 -0.73
CA TRP A 33 7.84 -3.78 -0.51
C TRP A 33 7.26 -3.85 0.90
N VAL A 34 7.12 -5.06 1.46
CA VAL A 34 6.64 -5.27 2.85
C VAL A 34 7.66 -4.78 3.86
N ASP A 35 8.95 -5.07 3.68
CA ASP A 35 10.03 -4.55 4.54
C ASP A 35 10.01 -3.02 4.56
N ASP A 36 9.89 -2.41 3.38
CA ASP A 36 9.84 -0.97 3.22
C ASP A 36 8.54 -0.36 3.82
N PHE A 37 7.42 -1.08 3.80
CA PHE A 37 6.21 -0.76 4.56
C PHE A 37 6.42 -0.80 6.06
N CYS A 38 6.89 -1.93 6.58
CA CYS A 38 7.09 -2.10 8.02
C CYS A 38 8.14 -1.13 8.58
N ARG A 39 9.14 -0.70 7.81
CA ARG A 39 10.11 0.33 8.21
C ARG A 39 9.52 1.75 8.28
N SER A 40 8.46 2.02 7.53
CA SER A 40 7.77 3.32 7.55
C SER A 40 6.91 3.52 8.81
N VAL A 41 6.59 2.40 9.48
CA VAL A 41 5.83 2.36 10.73
C VAL A 41 6.80 2.53 11.91
N PRO A 42 6.44 3.29 12.96
CA PRO A 42 7.28 3.42 14.15
C PRO A 42 7.69 2.05 14.74
N PRO A 43 8.96 1.83 15.12
CA PRO A 43 9.48 0.50 15.51
C PRO A 43 8.76 -0.16 16.69
N ALA A 44 8.21 0.64 17.60
CA ALA A 44 7.49 0.17 18.78
C ALA A 44 6.00 -0.15 18.50
N ARG A 45 5.49 0.18 17.31
CA ARG A 45 4.11 -0.05 16.95
C ARG A 45 3.93 -1.48 16.47
N THR A 46 2.94 -2.14 17.04
CA THR A 46 2.55 -3.50 16.67
C THR A 46 1.73 -3.50 15.40
N ILE A 47 1.69 -4.64 14.69
CA ILE A 47 1.02 -4.71 13.38
C ILE A 47 -0.50 -4.48 13.48
N ASP A 48 -1.12 -4.88 14.59
CA ASP A 48 -2.53 -4.65 14.91
C ASP A 48 -2.87 -3.18 15.21
N ALA A 49 -1.86 -2.36 15.50
CA ALA A 49 -2.02 -0.93 15.72
C ALA A 49 -1.79 -0.09 14.45
N ILE A 50 -1.49 -0.73 13.31
CA ILE A 50 -1.42 -0.06 12.01
C ILE A 50 -2.85 0.30 11.61
N SER A 51 -3.04 1.57 11.24
CA SER A 51 -4.33 2.09 10.78
C SER A 51 -4.32 2.32 9.27
N VAL A 52 -5.51 2.42 8.68
CA VAL A 52 -5.70 2.87 7.28
C VAL A 52 -4.93 4.17 7.00
N ARG A 53 -4.92 5.10 7.96
CA ARG A 53 -4.18 6.37 7.85
C ARG A 53 -2.68 6.14 7.65
N ASP A 54 -2.09 5.19 8.35
CA ASP A 54 -0.66 4.88 8.21
C ASP A 54 -0.35 4.36 6.81
N VAL A 55 -1.25 3.55 6.25
CA VAL A 55 -1.15 3.04 4.87
C VAL A 55 -1.29 4.18 3.85
N VAL A 56 -2.26 5.07 4.01
CA VAL A 56 -2.39 6.24 3.13
C VAL A 56 -1.15 7.13 3.21
N CYS A 57 -0.66 7.44 4.42
CA CYS A 57 0.56 8.23 4.60
C CYS A 57 1.79 7.56 3.98
N TYR A 58 1.88 6.23 4.03
CA TYR A 58 2.92 5.46 3.40
C TYR A 58 2.93 5.63 1.88
N PHE A 59 1.77 5.44 1.23
CA PHE A 59 1.64 5.61 -0.22
C PHE A 59 1.86 7.06 -0.64
N ALA A 60 1.33 8.03 0.10
CA ALA A 60 1.52 9.45 -0.16
C ALA A 60 2.99 9.88 -0.14
N ARG A 61 3.80 9.33 0.78
CA ARG A 61 5.25 9.60 0.86
C ARG A 61 6.06 9.02 -0.31
N ARG A 62 5.47 8.11 -1.08
CA ARG A 62 6.13 7.37 -2.16
C ARG A 62 5.50 7.62 -3.53
N SER A 63 4.53 8.53 -3.59
CA SER A 63 3.85 8.94 -4.81
C SER A 63 4.83 9.36 -5.90
N GLY A 64 5.91 10.06 -5.53
CA GLY A 64 6.97 10.48 -6.46
C GLY A 64 7.93 9.37 -6.92
N ASN A 65 7.85 8.17 -6.34
CA ASN A 65 8.73 7.04 -6.69
C ASN A 65 8.08 6.06 -7.67
N TYR A 66 6.79 6.23 -7.98
CA TYR A 66 6.09 5.34 -8.91
C TYR A 66 6.34 5.79 -10.33
N GLU A 67 7.08 5.00 -11.11
CA GLU A 67 7.30 5.28 -12.53
C GLU A 67 6.07 4.94 -13.38
N LYS A 68 5.27 3.97 -12.90
CA LYS A 68 4.09 3.48 -13.61
C LYS A 68 2.83 3.68 -12.77
N PRO A 69 1.70 4.09 -13.39
CA PRO A 69 0.42 4.26 -12.71
C PRO A 69 -0.09 2.98 -12.01
N TYR A 70 0.37 1.80 -12.40
CA TYR A 70 -0.09 0.53 -11.82
C TYR A 70 0.82 0.01 -10.68
N GLU A 71 1.97 0.65 -10.46
CA GLU A 71 2.93 0.19 -9.46
C GLU A 71 2.40 0.38 -8.03
N TRP A 72 1.71 1.50 -7.78
CA TRP A 72 1.08 1.75 -6.50
C TRP A 72 0.04 0.67 -6.17
N PHE A 73 -0.78 0.29 -7.16
CA PHE A 73 -1.82 -0.72 -7.02
C PHE A 73 -1.23 -2.11 -6.75
N THR A 74 -0.23 -2.51 -7.54
CA THR A 74 0.46 -3.79 -7.34
C THR A 74 1.08 -3.87 -5.95
N ARG A 75 1.67 -2.76 -5.48
CA ARG A 75 2.27 -2.67 -4.15
C ARG A 75 1.22 -2.72 -3.05
N TYR A 76 0.08 -2.06 -3.23
CA TYR A 76 -1.07 -2.14 -2.34
C TYR A 76 -1.57 -3.57 -2.18
N GLN A 77 -1.80 -4.28 -3.29
CA GLN A 77 -2.22 -5.69 -3.27
C GLN A 77 -1.24 -6.58 -2.50
N VAL A 78 0.07 -6.32 -2.61
CA VAL A 78 1.08 -7.07 -1.85
C VAL A 78 0.97 -6.81 -0.35
N ILE A 79 0.77 -5.56 0.07
CA ILE A 79 0.59 -5.22 1.48
C ILE A 79 -0.72 -5.80 2.03
N GLU A 80 -1.79 -5.76 1.24
CA GLU A 80 -3.07 -6.38 1.59
C GLU A 80 -2.94 -7.91 1.73
N THR A 81 -2.27 -8.58 0.80
CA THR A 81 -2.01 -10.04 0.86
C THR A 81 -1.13 -10.39 2.07
N PHE A 82 -0.22 -9.50 2.46
CA PHE A 82 0.56 -9.65 3.68
C PHE A 82 -0.33 -9.59 4.94
N CYS A 83 -1.26 -8.63 5.01
CA CYS A 83 -2.23 -8.56 6.10
C CYS A 83 -3.15 -9.79 6.13
N ASP A 84 -3.59 -10.29 4.97
CA ASP A 84 -4.34 -11.56 4.89
C ASP A 84 -3.54 -12.74 5.46
N ALA A 85 -2.27 -12.87 5.11
CA ALA A 85 -1.40 -13.92 5.64
C ALA A 85 -1.26 -13.82 7.18
N LEU A 86 -1.24 -12.60 7.73
CA LEU A 86 -1.20 -12.39 9.18
C LEU A 86 -2.53 -12.75 9.87
N VAL A 87 -3.67 -12.52 9.22
CA VAL A 87 -4.99 -12.96 9.69
C VAL A 87 -5.06 -14.49 9.69
N GLU A 88 -4.65 -15.15 8.61
CA GLU A 88 -4.60 -16.62 8.51
C GLU A 88 -3.80 -17.25 9.66
N GLN A 89 -2.73 -16.59 10.10
CA GLN A 89 -1.87 -17.05 11.19
C GLN A 89 -2.26 -16.53 12.57
N LYS A 90 -3.40 -15.84 12.68
CA LYS A 90 -3.95 -15.31 13.94
C LYS A 90 -3.05 -14.26 14.61
N PHE A 91 -2.21 -13.57 13.84
CA PHE A 91 -1.48 -12.38 14.28
C PHE A 91 -2.36 -11.12 14.23
N LEU A 92 -3.34 -11.09 13.31
CA LEU A 92 -4.39 -10.08 13.20
C LEU A 92 -5.76 -10.71 13.38
N SER A 93 -6.72 -9.95 13.90
CA SER A 93 -8.14 -10.34 13.99
C SER A 93 -8.83 -10.32 12.63
N ASP A 94 -8.50 -9.31 11.84
CA ASP A 94 -9.13 -8.98 10.57
C ASP A 94 -8.16 -8.18 9.69
N ASN A 95 -8.41 -8.21 8.38
CA ASN A 95 -7.66 -7.40 7.44
C ASN A 95 -8.43 -6.10 7.19
N HIS A 96 -8.15 -5.09 8.01
CA HIS A 96 -8.74 -3.76 7.92
C HIS A 96 -8.29 -2.96 6.67
N LEU A 97 -7.40 -3.52 5.84
CA LEU A 97 -7.02 -2.92 4.55
C LEU A 97 -7.96 -3.35 3.43
N LYS A 98 -8.63 -4.51 3.55
CA LYS A 98 -9.68 -4.89 2.61
C LYS A 98 -10.72 -3.78 2.59
N SER A 99 -11.03 -3.29 1.38
CA SER A 99 -11.95 -2.17 1.11
C SER A 99 -11.38 -0.75 1.10
N ILE A 100 -10.07 -0.52 1.26
CA ILE A 100 -9.51 0.82 0.95
C ILE A 100 -9.58 1.11 -0.56
N PHE A 101 -9.51 0.06 -1.38
CA PHE A 101 -9.66 0.12 -2.82
C PHE A 101 -10.75 -0.86 -3.27
N ASP A 102 -11.64 -0.39 -4.14
CA ASP A 102 -12.64 -1.21 -4.82
C ASP A 102 -12.15 -1.46 -6.25
N ASP A 103 -12.15 -2.72 -6.70
CA ASP A 103 -11.73 -3.10 -8.06
C ASP A 103 -12.63 -2.45 -9.14
N THR A 104 -13.75 -1.82 -8.75
CA THR A 104 -14.62 -1.03 -9.62
C THR A 104 -14.08 0.36 -9.97
N ASP A 105 -13.09 0.89 -9.23
CA ASP A 105 -12.51 2.22 -9.47
C ASP A 105 -11.34 2.21 -10.47
N VAL A 106 -10.98 1.03 -10.99
CA VAL A 106 -9.96 0.91 -12.04
C VAL A 106 -10.60 1.28 -13.38
N GLU A 107 -10.45 2.54 -13.81
CA GLU A 107 -10.67 2.89 -15.21
C GLU A 107 -9.79 1.97 -16.09
N PRO A 108 -10.32 1.41 -17.20
CA PRO A 108 -9.56 0.52 -18.05
C PRO A 108 -8.30 1.24 -18.54
N PHE A 109 -7.14 0.77 -18.08
CA PHE A 109 -5.85 1.30 -18.48
C PHE A 109 -5.64 1.04 -19.98
N ASP A 110 -5.68 2.10 -20.78
CA ASP A 110 -5.28 2.04 -22.18
C ASP A 110 -3.78 2.41 -22.27
N PRO A 111 -2.87 1.47 -22.60
CA PRO A 111 -1.45 1.75 -22.77
C PRO A 111 -1.15 2.74 -23.91
N GLN A 112 -2.13 3.09 -24.75
CA GLN A 112 -2.03 4.13 -25.78
C GLN A 112 -2.47 5.53 -25.30
N GLN A 113 -2.97 5.65 -24.07
CA GLN A 113 -3.42 6.92 -23.53
C GLN A 113 -2.21 7.79 -23.20
N GLU A 114 -1.95 8.80 -24.04
CA GLU A 114 -0.92 9.80 -23.76
C GLU A 114 -1.22 10.47 -22.40
N PRO A 115 -0.19 10.74 -21.58
CA PRO A 115 -0.38 11.40 -20.29
C PRO A 115 -1.07 12.74 -20.54
N ILE A 116 -2.30 12.88 -20.04
CA ILE A 116 -3.05 14.13 -20.14
C ILE A 116 -2.22 15.20 -19.44
N GLN A 117 -1.65 16.13 -20.22
CA GLN A 117 -1.06 17.34 -19.67
C GLN A 117 -2.19 18.20 -19.11
N ILE A 118 -2.53 17.99 -17.85
CA ILE A 118 -3.43 18.87 -17.13
C ILE A 118 -2.71 20.20 -16.98
N GLN A 119 -3.08 21.19 -17.79
CA GLN A 119 -2.70 22.57 -17.52
C GLN A 119 -3.41 23.01 -16.24
N ILE A 120 -2.71 22.91 -15.12
CA ILE A 120 -3.19 23.44 -13.84
C ILE A 120 -3.13 24.96 -13.95
N SER A 121 -4.24 25.60 -14.30
CA SER A 121 -4.38 27.04 -14.08
C SER A 121 -4.33 27.29 -12.56
N SER A 122 -3.54 28.27 -12.14
CA SER A 122 -3.45 28.67 -10.73
C SER A 122 -4.84 29.08 -10.24
N VAL A 123 -5.37 28.34 -9.27
CA VAL A 123 -6.62 28.70 -8.60
C VAL A 123 -6.37 29.96 -7.78
N ASP A 124 -7.06 31.05 -8.12
CA ASP A 124 -7.02 32.29 -7.37
C ASP A 124 -7.93 32.19 -6.13
N TRP A 125 -7.32 32.06 -4.96
CA TRP A 125 -7.98 31.93 -3.66
C TRP A 125 -8.47 33.28 -3.10
N SER A 126 -8.31 34.39 -3.83
CA SER A 126 -8.59 35.73 -3.31
C SER A 126 -10.08 36.12 -3.31
N ARG A 127 -10.99 35.27 -3.81
CA ARG A 127 -12.43 35.54 -3.72
C ARG A 127 -12.96 35.19 -2.32
N SER A 128 -13.00 36.20 -1.46
CA SER A 128 -13.94 36.25 -0.36
C SER A 128 -15.33 36.49 -0.96
N ASP A 129 -16.12 35.43 -1.10
CA ASP A 129 -17.53 35.55 -1.44
C ASP A 129 -18.24 36.35 -0.34
N SER A 130 -18.48 37.63 -0.61
CA SER A 130 -19.37 38.46 0.20
C SER A 130 -20.80 38.00 -0.06
N VAL A 131 -21.32 37.17 0.84
CA VAL A 131 -22.75 36.83 0.89
C VAL A 131 -23.49 38.04 1.45
N PHE A 132 -24.28 38.71 0.61
CA PHE A 132 -25.35 39.64 1.02
C PHE A 132 -26.70 38.92 0.96
#